data_AF-A0A382SEG6-F1
#
_entry.id   AF-A0A382SEG6-F1
#
_cell.length_a   1.000
_cell.length_b   1.000
_cell.length_c   1.000
_cell.angle_alpha   90.00
_cell.angle_beta   90.00
_cell.angle_gamma   90.00
#
_symmetry.space_group_name_H-M   'P 1'
#
loop_
_entity.id
_entity.type
_entity.pdbx_description
1 polymer ?
#
loop_
_entity_poly.entity_id
_entity_poly.type
_entity_poly.pdbx_seq_one_letter_code
_entity_poly.pdbx_strand_id
1 'polypeptide(L)'
;VIEGVFVLVDALVRVPDTILKNYESVSNATVLGQLAKRGYMKVFMNGVRSLAPGRRLVGRAVTLRYLPSRPDLQEHVTRGGYGEGFNETPRWDALEALSPGDVLVADCMGMGGTSTGGDVVFSRILSKQAAGLVTD
;
A
#
# COMPACT_ATOMS: atom_id res chain seq x y z
N VAL A 1 11.94 -35.41 -4.77
CA VAL A 1 12.82 -34.84 -3.72
C VAL A 1 13.08 -33.39 -4.13
N ILE A 2 12.39 -32.35 -3.66
CA ILE A 2 11.52 -32.13 -2.51
C ILE A 2 10.31 -31.33 -3.01
N GLU A 3 9.09 -31.85 -2.82
CA GLU A 3 7.87 -31.07 -2.94
C GLU A 3 7.82 -30.07 -1.78
N GLY A 4 8.35 -28.88 -2.03
CA GLY A 4 8.21 -27.74 -1.13
C GLY A 4 6.86 -27.09 -1.38
N VAL A 5 5.88 -27.39 -0.53
CA VAL A 5 4.67 -26.57 -0.38
C VAL A 5 5.13 -25.16 0.01
N PHE A 6 5.30 -24.30 -0.99
CA PHE A 6 5.21 -22.86 -0.78
C PHE A 6 3.76 -22.63 -0.37
N VAL A 7 3.51 -22.47 0.93
CA VAL A 7 2.33 -21.76 1.39
C VAL A 7 2.54 -20.30 0.97
N LEU A 8 2.28 -20.01 -0.31
CA LEU A 8 1.76 -18.71 -0.68
C LEU A 8 0.54 -18.56 0.22
N VAL A 9 0.64 -17.71 1.24
CA VAL A 9 -0.56 -17.20 1.92
C VAL A 9 -1.43 -16.72 0.79
N ASP A 10 -2.49 -17.47 0.54
CA ASP A 10 -3.32 -17.31 -0.63
C ASP A 10 -3.73 -15.85 -0.70
N ALA A 11 -3.25 -15.12 -1.72
CA ALA A 11 -3.56 -13.72 -1.94
C ALA A 11 -5.08 -13.49 -2.11
N LEU A 12 -5.85 -14.58 -2.17
CA LEU A 12 -7.31 -14.64 -2.24
C LEU A 12 -8.02 -14.52 -0.88
N VAL A 13 -7.35 -14.67 0.28
CA VAL A 13 -8.04 -14.48 1.58
C VAL A 13 -8.14 -13.00 1.91
N ARG A 14 -9.15 -12.35 1.33
CA ARG A 14 -9.53 -10.98 1.67
C ARG A 14 -10.10 -10.97 3.10
N VAL A 15 -9.39 -10.34 4.03
CA VAL A 15 -9.86 -10.12 5.42
C VAL A 15 -11.28 -9.51 5.39
N PRO A 16 -12.28 -9.98 6.13
CA PRO A 16 -13.63 -9.39 6.12
C PRO A 16 -13.70 -7.97 6.71
N ASP A 17 -14.64 -7.13 6.26
CA ASP A 17 -14.82 -5.75 6.78
C ASP A 17 -15.13 -5.74 8.27
N THR A 18 -15.82 -6.77 8.76
CA THR A 18 -16.15 -6.95 10.18
C THR A 18 -14.89 -7.02 11.04
N ILE A 19 -13.84 -7.66 10.54
CA ILE A 19 -12.56 -7.71 11.24
C ILE A 19 -11.92 -6.32 11.24
N LEU A 20 -11.85 -5.64 10.08
CA LEU A 20 -11.27 -4.29 9.98
C LEU A 20 -11.93 -3.30 10.94
N LYS A 21 -13.26 -3.31 11.01
CA LYS A 21 -14.04 -2.45 11.90
C LYS A 21 -13.66 -2.65 13.38
N ASN A 22 -13.39 -3.88 13.80
CA ASN A 22 -12.96 -4.14 15.18
C ASN A 22 -11.63 -3.47 15.50
N TYR A 23 -10.72 -3.35 14.52
CA TYR A 23 -9.40 -2.73 14.70
C TYR A 23 -9.44 -1.19 14.74
N GLU A 24 -10.54 -0.54 14.34
CA GLU A 24 -10.67 0.93 14.42
C GLU A 24 -10.57 1.47 15.86
N SER A 25 -10.92 0.65 16.85
CA SER A 25 -10.82 1.00 18.27
C SER A 25 -9.49 0.58 18.91
N VAL A 26 -8.74 -0.35 18.30
CA VAL A 26 -7.54 -0.97 18.90
C VAL A 26 -6.30 -0.10 18.66
N SER A 27 -5.44 0.07 19.68
CA SER A 27 -4.19 0.82 19.54
C SER A 27 -3.12 0.02 18.77
N ASN A 28 -2.26 0.73 18.03
CA ASN A 28 -1.14 0.10 17.33
C ASN A 28 -0.23 -0.67 18.30
N ALA A 29 -0.01 -0.15 19.52
CA ALA A 29 0.77 -0.84 20.55
C ALA A 29 0.18 -2.21 20.92
N THR A 30 -1.16 -2.30 21.06
CA THR A 30 -1.84 -3.57 21.34
C THR A 30 -1.69 -4.55 20.17
N VAL A 31 -1.86 -4.07 18.93
CA VAL A 31 -1.68 -4.89 17.72
C VAL A 31 -0.25 -5.43 17.65
N LEU A 32 0.75 -4.55 17.79
CA LEU A 32 2.16 -4.92 17.78
C LEU A 32 2.51 -5.92 18.89
N GLY A 33 1.97 -5.75 20.10
CA GLY A 33 2.16 -6.70 21.20
C GLY A 33 1.60 -8.09 20.90
N GLN A 34 0.44 -8.17 20.24
CA GLN A 34 -0.15 -9.45 19.82
C GLN A 34 0.61 -10.10 18.65
N LEU A 35 1.14 -9.30 17.72
CA LEU A 35 1.98 -9.76 16.62
C LEU A 35 3.34 -10.26 17.12
N ALA A 36 3.96 -9.57 18.09
CA ALA A 36 5.21 -9.98 18.71
C ALA A 36 5.09 -11.35 19.41
N LYS A 37 3.99 -11.59 20.14
CA LYS A 37 3.69 -12.91 20.75
C LYS A 37 3.58 -14.04 19.72
N ARG A 38 3.36 -13.72 18.45
CA ARG A 38 3.29 -14.65 17.31
C ARG A 38 4.57 -14.67 16.46
N GLY A 39 5.64 -14.00 16.92
CA GLY A 39 6.94 -13.96 16.25
C GLY A 39 7.14 -12.81 15.27
N TYR A 40 6.17 -11.90 15.11
CA TYR A 40 6.28 -10.76 14.19
C TYR A 40 6.80 -9.51 14.92
N MET A 41 8.11 -9.28 14.83
CA MET A 41 8.79 -8.25 15.64
C MET A 41 9.01 -6.90 14.94
N LYS A 42 9.08 -6.87 13.60
CA LYS A 42 9.44 -5.67 12.80
C LYS A 42 8.37 -5.36 11.74
N VAL A 43 7.13 -5.20 12.20
CA VAL A 43 5.94 -5.05 11.34
C VAL A 43 5.32 -3.65 11.46
N PHE A 44 6.17 -2.62 11.40
CA PHE A 44 5.79 -1.21 11.44
C PHE A 44 6.77 -0.37 10.64
N MET A 45 6.31 0.79 10.16
CA MET A 45 7.17 1.81 9.56
C MET A 45 7.58 2.84 10.63
N ASN A 46 8.85 3.22 10.62
CA ASN A 46 9.38 4.26 11.50
C ASN A 46 9.21 5.65 10.88
N GLY A 47 8.96 6.66 11.70
CA GLY A 47 8.99 8.06 11.26
C GLY A 47 7.77 8.56 10.49
N VAL A 48 6.81 7.68 10.15
CA VAL A 48 5.57 8.04 9.47
C VAL A 48 4.74 9.00 10.34
N ARG A 49 4.25 10.10 9.74
CA ARG A 49 3.40 11.10 10.40
C ARG A 49 2.09 11.25 9.66
N SER A 50 1.00 11.38 10.42
CA SER A 50 -0.32 11.61 9.83
C SER A 50 -0.43 13.03 9.27
N LEU A 51 -0.88 13.14 8.02
CA LEU A 51 -1.31 14.41 7.43
C LEU A 51 -2.68 14.86 7.94
N ALA A 52 -3.42 13.99 8.64
CA ALA A 52 -4.70 14.30 9.25
C ALA A 52 -4.71 13.85 10.73
N PRO A 53 -4.17 14.66 11.65
CA PRO A 53 -4.17 14.35 13.08
C PRO A 53 -5.56 14.05 13.62
N GLY A 54 -5.67 13.09 14.54
CA GLY A 54 -6.95 12.66 15.13
C GLY A 54 -7.76 11.67 14.29
N ARG A 55 -7.41 11.44 13.01
CA ARG A 55 -8.01 10.38 12.20
C ARG A 55 -7.22 9.08 12.33
N ARG A 56 -7.94 7.95 12.34
CA ARG A 56 -7.37 6.61 12.27
C ARG A 56 -7.53 6.05 10.87
N LEU A 57 -6.57 5.23 10.46
CA LEU A 57 -6.54 4.57 9.17
C LEU A 57 -6.44 3.06 9.40
N VAL A 58 -7.45 2.33 8.94
CA VAL A 58 -7.50 0.86 8.98
C VAL A 58 -8.06 0.42 7.65
N GLY A 59 -7.42 -0.56 7.00
CA GLY A 59 -7.87 -1.09 5.73
C GLY A 59 -6.95 -2.18 5.21
N ARG A 60 -7.33 -2.79 4.10
CA ARG A 60 -6.52 -3.82 3.44
C ARG A 60 -5.45 -3.14 2.60
N ALA A 61 -4.24 -3.67 2.64
CA ALA A 61 -3.13 -3.08 1.89
C ALA A 61 -3.23 -3.44 0.40
N VAL A 62 -3.23 -2.42 -0.46
CA VAL A 62 -2.77 -2.53 -1.84
C VAL A 62 -1.34 -2.01 -1.87
N THR A 63 -0.38 -2.84 -2.24
CA THR A 63 1.04 -2.50 -2.10
C THR A 63 1.65 -2.00 -3.40
N LEU A 64 2.43 -0.93 -3.33
CA LEU A 64 3.20 -0.37 -4.43
C LEU A 64 4.67 -0.23 -4.01
N ARG A 65 5.61 -0.64 -4.86
CA ARG A 65 7.04 -0.43 -4.63
C ARG A 65 7.63 0.39 -5.77
N TYR A 66 8.27 1.48 -5.42
CA TYR A 66 9.11 2.26 -6.32
C TYR A 66 10.50 1.65 -6.38
N LEU A 67 11.15 1.82 -7.53
CA LEU A 67 12.52 1.38 -7.79
C LEU A 67 13.28 2.55 -8.44
N PRO A 68 14.63 2.53 -8.41
CA PRO A 68 15.42 3.47 -9.18
C PRO A 68 15.01 3.48 -10.65
N SER A 69 14.99 4.67 -11.25
CA SER A 69 14.68 4.81 -12.67
C SER A 69 15.64 3.97 -13.51
N ARG A 70 15.08 3.22 -14.45
CA ARG A 70 15.79 2.38 -15.40
C ARG A 70 15.37 2.78 -16.80
N PRO A 71 16.07 3.75 -17.44
CA PRO A 71 15.75 4.21 -18.78
C PRO A 71 15.73 3.06 -19.79
N ASP A 72 16.58 2.06 -19.59
CA ASP A 72 16.66 0.83 -20.40
C ASP A 72 15.40 -0.05 -20.32
N LEU A 73 14.58 0.11 -19.28
CA LEU A 73 13.32 -0.63 -19.09
C LEU A 73 12.08 0.26 -19.19
N GLN A 74 12.23 1.56 -19.45
CA GLN A 74 11.13 2.51 -19.36
C GLN A 74 9.99 2.16 -20.33
N GLU A 75 10.33 1.70 -21.53
CA GLU A 75 9.38 1.24 -22.55
C GLU A 75 8.62 -0.03 -22.15
N HIS A 76 9.19 -0.85 -21.26
CA HIS A 76 8.55 -2.06 -20.74
C HIS A 76 7.70 -1.79 -19.49
N VAL A 77 8.03 -0.75 -18.74
CA VAL A 77 7.34 -0.36 -17.50
C VAL A 77 6.11 0.51 -17.80
N THR A 78 6.21 1.42 -18.76
CA THR A 78 5.08 2.22 -19.23
C THR A 78 4.32 1.44 -20.30
N ARG A 79 3.04 1.10 -20.05
CA ARG A 79 2.23 0.33 -21.00
C ARG A 79 1.47 1.26 -21.96
N GLY A 80 2.18 1.87 -22.90
CA GLY A 80 1.57 2.67 -23.97
C GLY A 80 2.58 3.43 -24.82
N GLY A 81 2.24 3.68 -26.09
CA GLY A 81 3.08 4.42 -27.03
C GLY A 81 3.26 5.87 -26.59
N TYR A 82 4.47 6.40 -26.80
CA TYR A 82 4.89 7.78 -26.51
C TYR A 82 3.75 8.81 -26.45
N GLY A 83 3.52 9.39 -25.26
CA GLY A 83 2.86 10.69 -25.11
C GLY A 83 1.46 10.72 -24.49
N GLU A 84 0.77 9.59 -24.36
CA GLU A 84 -0.56 9.51 -23.68
C GLU A 84 -0.43 9.03 -22.21
N GLY A 85 0.76 8.51 -21.85
CA GLY A 85 1.02 7.54 -20.78
C GLY A 85 1.30 8.08 -19.36
N PHE A 86 0.73 9.22 -18.95
CA PHE A 86 0.76 9.58 -17.51
C PHE A 86 -0.01 8.56 -16.65
N ASN A 87 -1.00 7.88 -17.25
CA ASN A 87 -1.94 6.98 -16.59
C ASN A 87 -1.67 5.47 -16.75
N GLU A 88 -0.60 5.10 -17.46
CA GLU A 88 -0.29 3.71 -17.81
C GLU A 88 1.00 3.24 -17.14
N THR A 89 1.01 3.34 -15.81
CA THR A 89 2.18 3.03 -14.97
C THR A 89 1.78 2.07 -13.86
N PRO A 90 2.72 1.31 -13.26
CA PRO A 90 2.44 0.48 -12.08
C PRO A 90 1.77 1.24 -10.92
N ARG A 91 2.03 2.55 -10.80
CA ARG A 91 1.36 3.41 -9.82
C ARG A 91 -0.14 3.52 -10.09
N TRP A 92 -0.56 3.66 -11.34
CA TRP A 92 -1.97 3.70 -11.69
C TRP A 92 -2.64 2.35 -11.63
N ASP A 93 -1.95 1.28 -11.99
CA ASP A 93 -2.44 -0.09 -11.76
C ASP A 93 -2.78 -0.30 -10.27
N ALA A 94 -1.90 0.16 -9.36
CA ALA A 94 -2.15 0.10 -7.92
C ALA A 94 -3.34 0.96 -7.48
N LEU A 95 -3.48 2.17 -8.04
CA LEU A 95 -4.65 3.04 -7.76
C LEU A 95 -5.95 2.44 -8.29
N GLU A 96 -5.92 1.75 -9.43
CA GLU A 96 -7.08 1.10 -10.02
C GLU A 96 -7.50 -0.16 -9.26
N ALA A 97 -6.53 -0.87 -8.67
CA ALA A 97 -6.76 -2.05 -7.84
C ALA A 97 -7.41 -1.75 -6.47
N LEU A 98 -7.42 -0.48 -6.04
CA LEU A 98 -8.08 -0.08 -4.80
C LEU A 98 -9.59 -0.36 -4.86
N SER A 99 -10.13 -0.97 -3.81
CA SER A 99 -11.56 -1.05 -3.54
C SER A 99 -11.94 -0.12 -2.36
N PRO A 100 -13.24 0.10 -2.10
CA PRO A 100 -13.67 0.88 -0.95
C PRO A 100 -13.05 0.37 0.37
N GLY A 101 -12.51 1.28 1.17
CA GLY A 101 -11.86 0.98 2.45
C GLY A 101 -10.43 0.41 2.36
N ASP A 102 -9.89 0.17 1.17
CA ASP A 102 -8.49 -0.28 1.03
C ASP A 102 -7.50 0.89 1.30
N VAL A 103 -6.26 0.55 1.60
CA VAL A 103 -5.17 1.50 1.87
C VAL A 103 -4.04 1.24 0.89
N LEU A 104 -3.63 2.27 0.15
CA LEU A 104 -2.42 2.19 -0.66
C LEU A 104 -1.19 2.26 0.27
N VAL A 105 -0.38 1.21 0.28
CA VAL A 105 0.87 1.15 1.06
C VAL A 105 2.03 1.20 0.08
N ALA A 106 2.70 2.34 0.02
CA ALA A 106 3.79 2.61 -0.91
C ALA A 106 5.15 2.50 -0.22
N ASP A 107 6.10 1.85 -0.88
CA ASP A 107 7.54 1.84 -0.56
C ASP A 107 8.25 2.73 -1.58
N CYS A 108 8.64 3.91 -1.14
CA CYS A 108 9.31 4.97 -1.88
C CYS A 108 10.81 5.03 -1.57
N MET A 109 11.39 3.91 -1.11
CA MET A 109 12.82 3.77 -0.83
C MET A 109 13.34 4.74 0.26
N GLY A 110 12.46 5.26 1.13
CA GLY A 110 12.80 6.28 2.13
C GLY A 110 13.24 7.64 1.54
N MET A 111 12.92 7.93 0.28
CA MET A 111 13.38 9.12 -0.42
C MET A 111 12.43 10.32 -0.22
N GLY A 112 12.76 11.20 0.73
CA GLY A 112 11.97 12.41 1.01
C GLY A 112 12.01 13.52 -0.05
N GLY A 113 12.87 13.38 -1.07
CA GLY A 113 12.99 14.34 -2.18
C GLY A 113 12.01 14.11 -3.34
N THR A 114 11.23 13.03 -3.29
CA THR A 114 10.29 12.65 -4.35
C THR A 114 8.86 12.67 -3.85
N SER A 115 7.92 13.07 -4.72
CA SER A 115 6.50 13.08 -4.37
C SER A 115 5.87 11.71 -4.61
N THR A 116 5.38 11.07 -3.55
CA THR A 116 4.57 9.84 -3.62
C THR A 116 3.13 10.11 -4.05
N GLY A 117 2.64 11.33 -3.80
CA GLY A 117 1.27 11.73 -4.11
C GLY A 117 1.03 13.22 -3.93
N GLY A 118 0.22 13.77 -4.84
CA GLY A 118 -0.39 15.09 -4.74
C GLY A 118 -1.88 15.00 -5.05
N ASP A 119 -2.51 16.12 -5.40
CA ASP A 119 -3.96 16.21 -5.59
C ASP A 119 -4.51 15.14 -6.54
N VAL A 120 -3.86 14.89 -7.68
CA VAL A 120 -4.30 13.86 -8.64
C VAL A 120 -4.37 12.46 -8.02
N VAL A 121 -3.37 12.10 -7.21
CA VAL A 121 -3.31 10.79 -6.54
C VAL A 121 -4.35 10.71 -5.43
N PHE A 122 -4.42 11.74 -4.58
CA PHE A 122 -5.37 11.78 -3.46
C PHE A 122 -6.83 11.84 -3.95
N SER A 123 -7.10 12.60 -5.01
CA SER A 123 -8.42 12.64 -5.67
C SER A 123 -8.81 11.26 -6.19
N ARG A 124 -7.89 10.50 -6.81
CA ARG A 124 -8.21 9.13 -7.24
C ARG A 124 -8.52 8.21 -6.07
N ILE A 125 -7.72 8.26 -5.01
CA ILE A 125 -7.96 7.46 -3.78
C ILE A 125 -9.36 7.77 -3.23
N LEU A 126 -9.74 9.04 -3.18
CA LEU A 126 -11.09 9.47 -2.77
C LEU A 126 -12.17 8.95 -3.72
N SER A 127 -11.99 9.04 -5.04
CA SER A 127 -12.94 8.51 -6.03
C SER A 127 -13.12 7.00 -5.95
N LYS A 128 -12.07 6.26 -5.56
CA LYS A 128 -12.12 4.81 -5.28
C LYS A 128 -12.75 4.47 -3.94
N GLN A 129 -13.11 5.47 -3.14
CA GLN A 129 -13.59 5.33 -1.76
C GLN A 129 -12.59 4.56 -0.87
N ALA A 130 -11.31 4.61 -1.22
CA ALA A 130 -10.25 4.02 -0.43
C ALA A 130 -10.01 4.83 0.85
N ALA A 131 -9.54 4.16 1.90
CA ALA A 131 -9.38 4.76 3.22
C ALA A 131 -8.19 5.75 3.28
N GLY A 132 -7.14 5.53 2.48
CA GLY A 132 -6.00 6.44 2.43
C GLY A 132 -4.73 5.87 1.81
N LEU A 133 -3.61 6.52 2.09
CA LEU A 133 -2.27 6.20 1.65
C LEU A 133 -1.30 6.22 2.84
N VAL A 134 -0.38 5.26 2.88
CA VAL A 134 0.78 5.22 3.79
C VAL A 134 2.04 5.07 2.93
N THR A 135 3.07 5.84 3.23
CA THR A 135 4.40 5.77 2.59
C THR A 135 5.49 5.89 3.63
N ASP A 136 6.64 5.28 3.37
CA ASP A 136 7.87 5.40 4.14
C ASP A 136 8.60 6.74 3.93
#